data_AF-A0A094ZP85-F1
#
_entry.id   AF-A0A094ZP85-F1
#
_cell.length_a   1.000
_cell.length_b   1.000
_cell.length_c   1.000
_cell.angle_alpha   90.00
_cell.angle_beta   90.00
_cell.angle_gamma   90.00
#
_symmetry.space_group_name_H-M   'P 1'
#
loop_
_entity.id
_entity.type
_entity.pdbx_description
1 polymer ?
#
loop_
_entity_poly.entity_id
_entity_poly.type
_entity_poly.pdbx_seq_one_letter_code
_entity_poly.pdbx_strand_id
1 'polypeptide(L)'
;QHKIDIREEPPDKMAVRMFEALRVFRYKLPTDPEKLSLFRQGLVTGDKIIIYSLLEWLLTRMSELKKRAYLAQYLVKVSIPVDFMQDEEIAGLYQQLKYENSIENFKESHKKFESVKYGGLTTAEVKKDISAMQEEKDQLLRRVERMKKKVSWKI
;
A
#
# COMPACT_ATOMS: atom_id res chain seq x y z
N GLN A 1 -1.12 -16.25 -2.48
CA GLN A 1 -0.73 -16.72 -3.81
C GLN A 1 -1.83 -16.35 -4.79
N HIS A 2 -1.56 -15.51 -5.81
CA HIS A 2 -2.58 -15.04 -6.76
C HIS A 2 -2.32 -15.48 -8.22
N LYS A 3 -1.25 -16.26 -8.45
CA LYS A 3 -0.90 -16.79 -9.76
C LYS A 3 -1.58 -18.16 -9.90
N ILE A 4 -2.86 -18.15 -10.26
CA ILE A 4 -3.68 -19.35 -10.48
C ILE A 4 -4.13 -19.29 -11.94
N ASP A 5 -4.06 -20.42 -12.65
CA ASP A 5 -4.65 -20.52 -13.98
C ASP A 5 -6.17 -20.54 -13.84
N ILE A 6 -6.82 -19.51 -14.38
CA ILE A 6 -8.27 -19.34 -14.35
C ILE A 6 -9.01 -20.43 -15.15
N ARG A 7 -8.31 -21.17 -16.02
CA ARG A 7 -8.89 -22.25 -16.83
C ARG A 7 -9.07 -23.55 -16.05
N GLU A 8 -8.29 -23.72 -14.97
CA GLU A 8 -8.30 -24.91 -14.12
C GLU A 8 -9.25 -24.76 -12.92
N GLU A 9 -9.83 -23.57 -12.73
CA GLU A 9 -10.68 -23.25 -11.58
C GLU A 9 -12.18 -23.24 -11.97
N PRO A 10 -13.06 -23.97 -11.24
CA PRO A 10 -14.49 -23.89 -11.51
C PRO A 10 -15.01 -22.47 -11.27
N PRO A 11 -15.98 -21.99 -12.06
CA PRO A 11 -16.43 -20.59 -12.03
C PRO A 11 -16.87 -20.09 -10.65
N ASP A 12 -17.47 -20.96 -9.84
CA ASP A 12 -17.90 -20.62 -8.49
C ASP A 12 -16.73 -20.36 -7.54
N LYS A 13 -15.66 -21.15 -7.61
CA LYS A 13 -14.45 -20.93 -6.81
C LYS A 13 -13.73 -19.66 -7.24
N MET A 14 -13.67 -19.41 -8.54
CA MET A 14 -13.11 -18.17 -9.09
C MET A 14 -13.87 -16.95 -8.56
N ALA A 15 -15.20 -16.98 -8.61
CA ALA A 15 -16.03 -15.89 -8.11
C ALA A 15 -15.75 -15.62 -6.62
N VAL A 16 -15.77 -16.65 -5.76
CA VAL A 16 -15.47 -16.52 -4.32
C VAL A 16 -14.10 -15.88 -4.09
N ARG A 17 -13.06 -16.39 -4.76
CA ARG A 17 -11.69 -15.86 -4.66
C ARG A 17 -11.61 -14.39 -5.09
N MET A 18 -12.28 -14.03 -6.18
CA MET A 18 -12.34 -12.64 -6.65
C MET A 18 -13.08 -11.75 -5.66
N PHE A 19 -14.21 -12.19 -5.10
CA PHE A 19 -14.93 -11.45 -4.06
C PHE A 19 -14.11 -11.25 -2.79
N GLU A 20 -13.35 -12.26 -2.36
CA GLU A 20 -12.43 -12.13 -1.23
C GLU A 20 -11.35 -11.08 -1.49
N ALA A 21 -10.75 -11.09 -2.68
CA ALA A 21 -9.77 -10.08 -3.09
C ALA A 21 -10.39 -8.67 -3.14
N LEU A 22 -11.59 -8.54 -3.71
CA LEU A 22 -12.32 -7.26 -3.76
C LEU A 22 -12.69 -6.75 -2.36
N ARG A 23 -13.03 -7.66 -1.43
CA ARG A 23 -13.28 -7.33 -0.03
C ARG A 23 -12.03 -6.79 0.66
N VAL A 24 -10.87 -7.41 0.42
CA VAL A 24 -9.57 -6.92 0.89
C VAL A 24 -9.28 -5.52 0.35
N PHE A 25 -9.59 -5.27 -0.92
CA PHE A 25 -9.44 -3.94 -1.53
C PHE A 25 -10.49 -2.92 -1.09
N ARG A 26 -11.51 -3.32 -0.32
CA ARG A 26 -12.68 -2.51 0.06
C ARG A 26 -13.40 -1.95 -1.16
N TYR A 27 -13.53 -2.76 -2.21
CA TYR A 27 -14.38 -2.43 -3.34
C TYR A 27 -15.85 -2.36 -2.88
N LYS A 28 -16.58 -1.34 -3.34
CA LYS A 28 -18.00 -1.17 -3.00
C LYS A 28 -18.82 -2.12 -3.85
N LEU A 29 -19.20 -3.26 -3.28
CA LEU A 29 -20.14 -4.18 -3.91
C LEU A 29 -21.56 -3.59 -3.87
N PRO A 30 -22.40 -3.89 -4.88
CA PRO A 30 -23.82 -3.52 -4.83
C PRO A 30 -24.49 -4.11 -3.59
N THR A 31 -25.20 -3.27 -2.83
CA THR A 31 -25.97 -3.72 -1.64
C THR A 31 -27.26 -4.45 -2.03
N ASP A 32 -27.76 -4.18 -3.24
CA ASP A 32 -28.98 -4.77 -3.77
C ASP A 32 -28.73 -6.23 -4.20
N PRO A 33 -29.54 -7.20 -3.74
CA PRO A 33 -29.35 -8.63 -4.03
C PRO A 33 -29.39 -8.97 -5.51
N GLU A 34 -30.27 -8.32 -6.29
CA GLU A 34 -30.39 -8.57 -7.72
C GLU A 34 -29.18 -8.04 -8.47
N LYS A 35 -28.73 -6.81 -8.14
CA LYS A 35 -27.51 -6.23 -8.72
C LYS A 35 -26.26 -7.00 -8.33
N LEU A 36 -26.21 -7.57 -7.13
CA LEU A 36 -25.10 -8.41 -6.70
C LEU A 36 -25.08 -9.75 -7.45
N SER A 37 -26.24 -10.34 -7.70
CA SER A 37 -26.38 -11.53 -8.55
C SER A 37 -25.93 -11.26 -9.99
N LEU A 38 -26.37 -10.14 -10.57
CA LEU A 38 -25.93 -9.69 -11.89
C LEU A 38 -24.43 -9.42 -11.95
N PHE A 39 -23.85 -8.82 -10.90
CA PHE A 39 -22.41 -8.60 -10.81
C PHE A 39 -21.63 -9.93 -10.76
N ARG A 40 -22.09 -10.90 -9.96
CA ARG A 40 -21.50 -12.24 -9.91
C ARG A 40 -21.58 -12.94 -11.26
N GLN A 41 -22.75 -12.89 -11.90
CA GLN A 41 -22.94 -13.48 -13.22
C GLN A 41 -22.03 -12.83 -14.25
N GLY A 42 -21.98 -11.49 -14.30
CA GLY A 42 -21.11 -10.77 -15.22
C GLY A 42 -19.62 -10.98 -14.95
N LEU A 43 -19.22 -11.23 -13.71
CA LEU A 43 -17.85 -11.60 -13.38
C LEU A 43 -17.48 -12.98 -13.94
N VAL A 44 -18.40 -13.95 -13.87
CA VAL A 44 -18.22 -15.31 -14.36
C VAL A 44 -18.29 -15.39 -15.89
N THR A 45 -19.22 -14.66 -16.51
CA THR A 45 -19.40 -14.64 -17.96
C THR A 45 -18.43 -13.69 -18.67
N GLY A 46 -17.74 -12.83 -17.93
CA GLY A 46 -16.80 -11.85 -18.49
C GLY A 46 -17.51 -10.68 -19.17
N ASP A 47 -18.63 -10.21 -18.62
CA ASP A 47 -19.35 -9.05 -19.13
C ASP A 47 -18.44 -7.82 -19.14
N LYS A 48 -18.24 -7.24 -20.34
CA LYS A 48 -17.35 -6.11 -20.58
C LYS A 48 -17.70 -4.92 -19.72
N ILE A 49 -18.98 -4.65 -19.46
CA ILE A 49 -19.39 -3.48 -18.67
C ILE A 49 -18.87 -3.61 -17.24
N ILE A 50 -19.09 -4.78 -16.63
CA ILE A 50 -18.67 -5.06 -15.25
C ILE A 50 -17.15 -5.15 -15.16
N ILE A 51 -16.50 -5.88 -16.07
CA ILE A 51 -15.05 -6.08 -16.06
C ILE A 51 -14.30 -4.78 -16.31
N TYR A 52 -14.73 -3.95 -17.27
CA TYR A 52 -14.05 -2.68 -17.55
C TYR A 52 -14.20 -1.67 -16.42
N SER A 53 -15.40 -1.52 -15.85
CA SER A 53 -15.59 -0.66 -14.68
C SER A 53 -14.76 -1.15 -13.48
N LEU A 54 -14.59 -2.47 -13.32
CA LEU A 54 -13.74 -3.02 -12.28
C LEU A 54 -12.24 -2.72 -12.54
N LEU A 55 -11.78 -2.94 -13.77
CA LEU A 55 -10.39 -2.68 -14.15
C LEU A 55 -10.04 -1.20 -14.04
N GLU A 56 -10.92 -0.31 -14.48
CA GLU A 56 -10.77 1.14 -14.32
C GLU A 56 -10.53 1.49 -12.84
N TRP A 57 -11.36 0.95 -11.95
CA TRP A 57 -11.23 1.21 -10.52
C TRP A 57 -9.91 0.66 -9.93
N LEU A 58 -9.52 -0.55 -10.33
CA LEU A 58 -8.29 -1.19 -9.86
C LEU A 58 -7.04 -0.45 -10.35
N LEU A 59 -7.00 -0.11 -11.65
CA LEU A 59 -5.83 0.48 -12.28
C LEU A 59 -5.61 1.92 -11.84
N THR A 60 -6.68 2.70 -11.65
CA THR A 60 -6.60 4.10 -11.20
C THR A 60 -5.99 4.23 -9.79
N ARG A 61 -6.13 3.20 -8.94
CA ARG A 61 -5.72 3.24 -7.52
C ARG A 61 -4.59 2.27 -7.18
N MET A 62 -3.80 1.86 -8.17
CA MET A 62 -2.76 0.84 -8.03
C MET A 62 -1.81 1.07 -6.85
N SER A 63 -1.36 2.30 -6.59
CA SER A 63 -0.46 2.62 -5.47
C SER A 63 -1.12 2.36 -4.11
N GLU A 64 -2.35 2.83 -3.92
CA GLU A 64 -3.14 2.61 -2.71
C GLU A 64 -3.48 1.13 -2.51
N LEU A 65 -3.88 0.45 -3.59
CA LEU A 65 -4.25 -0.95 -3.56
C LEU A 65 -3.07 -1.86 -3.26
N LYS A 66 -1.86 -1.54 -3.74
CA LYS A 66 -0.62 -2.24 -3.35
C LYS A 66 -0.37 -2.14 -1.85
N LYS A 67 -0.52 -0.95 -1.27
CA LYS A 67 -0.39 -0.74 0.18
C LYS A 67 -1.45 -1.52 0.94
N ARG A 68 -2.70 -1.52 0.49
CA ARG A 68 -3.78 -2.33 1.08
C ARG A 68 -3.52 -3.83 0.97
N ALA A 69 -3.05 -4.31 -0.17
CA ALA A 69 -2.69 -5.72 -0.38
C ALA A 69 -1.62 -6.17 0.60
N TYR A 70 -0.58 -5.33 0.79
CA TYR A 70 0.48 -5.57 1.76
C TYR A 70 -0.08 -5.61 3.19
N LEU A 71 -0.82 -4.57 3.60
CA LEU A 71 -1.39 -4.51 4.95
C LEU A 71 -2.35 -5.67 5.23
N ALA A 72 -3.14 -6.09 4.25
CA ALA A 72 -4.10 -7.18 4.41
C ALA A 72 -3.44 -8.52 4.76
N GLN A 73 -2.20 -8.77 4.33
CA GLN A 73 -1.46 -9.99 4.70
C GLN A 73 -1.21 -10.09 6.21
N TYR A 74 -1.13 -8.95 6.90
CA TYR A 74 -0.81 -8.88 8.33
C TYR A 74 -2.02 -8.49 9.19
N LEU A 75 -3.01 -7.80 8.63
CA LEU A 75 -4.15 -7.27 9.36
C LEU A 75 -5.44 -8.10 9.22
N VAL A 76 -5.53 -8.99 8.23
CA VAL A 76 -6.68 -9.90 8.13
C VAL A 76 -6.55 -10.96 9.23
N LYS A 77 -7.47 -10.91 10.19
CA LYS A 77 -7.49 -11.87 11.30
C LYS A 77 -7.72 -13.28 10.77
N VAL A 78 -6.92 -14.23 11.25
CA VAL A 78 -7.18 -15.65 11.02
C VAL A 78 -8.45 -16.04 11.77
N SER A 79 -9.47 -16.53 11.08
CA SER A 79 -10.69 -17.03 11.72
C SER A 79 -10.44 -18.42 12.29
N ILE A 80 -10.28 -18.53 13.60
CA ILE A 80 -10.18 -19.82 14.30
C ILE A 80 -11.61 -20.27 14.69
N PRO A 81 -12.04 -21.49 14.33
CA PRO A 81 -13.35 -22.02 14.73
C PRO A 81 -13.49 -22.10 16.26
N VAL A 82 -14.71 -21.89 16.75
CA VAL A 82 -15.01 -21.84 18.19
C VAL A 82 -14.71 -23.16 18.92
N ASP A 83 -14.74 -24.29 18.23
CA ASP A 83 -14.41 -25.60 18.79
C ASP A 83 -12.94 -25.69 19.21
N PHE A 84 -12.04 -25.00 18.50
CA PHE A 84 -10.61 -24.91 18.85
C PHE A 84 -10.32 -23.81 19.87
N MET A 85 -11.27 -22.90 20.12
CA MET A 85 -11.14 -21.86 21.15
C MET A 85 -11.44 -22.38 22.56
N GLN A 86 -11.92 -23.61 22.69
CA GLN A 86 -12.11 -24.25 24.00
C GLN A 86 -10.79 -24.74 24.61
N ASP A 87 -9.77 -24.93 23.78
CA ASP A 87 -8.42 -25.25 24.20
C ASP A 87 -7.74 -23.99 24.79
N GLU A 88 -7.35 -24.07 26.06
CA GLU A 88 -6.78 -22.97 26.82
C GLU A 88 -5.44 -22.48 26.26
N GLU A 89 -4.67 -23.35 25.58
CA GLU A 89 -3.42 -22.99 24.93
C GLU A 89 -3.66 -22.21 23.62
N ILE A 90 -4.64 -22.66 22.82
CA ILE A 90 -5.05 -22.00 21.57
C ILE A 90 -5.72 -20.65 21.87
N ALA A 91 -6.62 -20.62 22.86
CA ALA A 91 -7.24 -19.40 23.36
C ALA A 91 -6.19 -18.46 23.94
N GLY A 92 -5.22 -18.94 24.72
CA GLY A 92 -4.12 -18.11 25.22
C GLY A 92 -3.25 -17.49 24.11
N LEU A 93 -2.93 -18.26 23.08
CA LEU A 93 -2.16 -17.81 21.91
C LEU A 93 -2.93 -16.77 21.07
N TYR A 94 -4.23 -16.98 20.90
CA TYR A 94 -5.09 -16.12 20.07
C TYR A 94 -5.58 -14.87 20.81
N GLN A 95 -6.04 -15.03 22.05
CA GLN A 95 -6.85 -14.08 22.81
C GLN A 95 -6.03 -13.24 23.81
N GLN A 96 -4.91 -13.75 24.33
CA GLN A 96 -4.32 -13.15 25.54
C GLN A 96 -3.16 -12.17 25.32
N LEU A 97 -2.15 -12.41 24.49
CA LEU A 97 -0.97 -11.49 24.49
C LEU A 97 -0.13 -11.36 23.21
N LYS A 98 -0.17 -12.31 22.28
CA LYS A 98 0.81 -12.32 21.17
C LYS A 98 0.22 -11.94 19.83
N TYR A 99 -0.88 -12.54 19.38
CA TYR A 99 -1.38 -12.30 18.04
C TYR A 99 -1.99 -10.89 17.88
N GLU A 100 -3.00 -10.55 18.69
CA GLU A 100 -3.63 -9.22 18.60
C GLU A 100 -2.66 -8.08 18.96
N ASN A 101 -1.82 -8.29 19.96
CA ASN A 101 -0.78 -7.34 20.35
C ASN A 101 0.27 -7.15 19.25
N SER A 102 0.70 -8.23 18.58
CA SER A 102 1.62 -8.12 17.44
C SER A 102 0.99 -7.39 16.26
N ILE A 103 -0.32 -7.58 16.02
CA ILE A 103 -1.07 -6.81 15.03
C ILE A 103 -1.08 -5.32 15.41
N GLU A 104 -1.32 -4.98 16.67
CA GLU A 104 -1.35 -3.59 17.11
C GLU A 104 0.04 -2.93 17.06
N ASN A 105 1.08 -3.64 17.51
CA ASN A 105 2.48 -3.21 17.38
C ASN A 105 2.87 -3.00 15.91
N PHE A 106 2.40 -3.88 15.01
CA PHE A 106 2.61 -3.71 13.57
C PHE A 106 1.94 -2.44 13.05
N LYS A 107 0.67 -2.16 13.45
CA LYS A 107 -0.02 -0.92 13.05
C LYS A 107 0.73 0.32 13.52
N GLU A 108 1.17 0.34 14.77
CA GLU A 108 1.88 1.48 15.34
C GLU A 108 3.23 1.71 14.65
N SER A 109 4.01 0.64 14.47
CA SER A 109 5.30 0.69 13.78
C SER A 109 5.14 1.12 12.31
N HIS A 110 4.14 0.58 11.62
CA HIS A 110 3.83 0.97 10.24
C HIS A 110 3.39 2.44 10.15
N LYS A 111 2.61 2.93 11.12
CA LYS A 111 2.21 4.35 11.19
C LYS A 111 3.42 5.27 11.40
N LYS A 112 4.35 4.90 12.28
CA LYS A 112 5.63 5.61 12.48
C LYS A 112 6.46 5.62 11.20
N PHE A 113 6.62 4.47 10.54
CA PHE A 113 7.33 4.36 9.27
C PHE A 113 6.73 5.27 8.19
N GLU A 114 5.41 5.26 8.03
CA GLU A 114 4.71 6.14 7.09
C GLU A 114 4.92 7.62 7.41
N SER A 115 4.85 8.01 8.70
CA SER A 115 5.13 9.40 9.08
C SER A 115 6.57 9.83 8.79
N VAL A 116 7.55 8.95 8.93
CA VAL A 116 8.95 9.28 8.60
C VAL A 116 9.17 9.31 7.10
N LYS A 117 8.58 8.36 6.36
CA LYS A 117 8.74 8.24 4.91
C LYS A 117 8.08 9.40 4.15
N TYR A 118 6.94 9.90 4.63
CA TYR A 118 6.16 10.94 3.96
C TYR A 118 6.15 12.29 4.69
N GLY A 119 6.67 12.36 5.93
CA GLY A 119 6.57 13.54 6.79
C GLY A 119 7.77 14.48 6.80
N GLY A 120 8.71 14.37 5.86
CA GLY A 120 9.84 15.29 5.78
C GLY A 120 10.64 15.23 4.49
N LEU A 121 11.54 16.22 4.33
CA LEU A 121 12.56 16.22 3.30
C LEU A 121 13.39 14.94 3.44
N THR A 122 13.41 14.13 2.40
CA THR A 122 14.20 12.90 2.40
C THR A 122 15.67 13.27 2.56
N THR A 123 16.47 12.41 3.19
CA THR A 123 17.92 12.64 3.30
C THR A 123 18.58 12.82 1.92
N ALA A 124 17.98 12.28 0.86
CA ALA A 124 18.40 12.50 -0.52
C ALA A 124 18.16 13.93 -0.99
N GLU A 125 17.00 14.51 -0.70
CA GLU A 125 16.68 15.91 -1.00
C GLU A 125 17.57 16.85 -0.18
N VAL A 126 17.78 16.59 1.11
CA VAL A 126 18.71 17.37 1.95
C VAL A 126 20.13 17.32 1.38
N LYS A 127 20.61 16.15 0.96
CA LYS A 127 21.93 16.02 0.33
C LYS A 127 22.03 16.80 -0.97
N LYS A 128 20.98 16.75 -1.80
CA LYS A 128 20.92 17.50 -3.07
C LYS A 128 20.98 19.01 -2.81
N ASP A 129 20.23 19.51 -1.84
CA ASP A 129 20.22 20.92 -1.46
C ASP A 129 21.59 21.35 -0.92
N ILE A 130 22.23 20.53 -0.08
CA ILE A 130 23.60 20.81 0.41
C ILE A 130 24.59 20.92 -0.76
N SER A 131 24.54 20.01 -1.73
CA SER A 131 25.40 20.06 -2.91
C SER A 131 25.15 21.31 -3.75
N ALA A 132 23.88 21.68 -3.97
CA ALA A 132 23.53 22.90 -4.70
C ALA A 132 24.04 24.16 -3.97
N MET A 133 23.86 24.24 -2.65
CA MET A 133 24.36 25.36 -1.84
C MET A 133 25.89 25.45 -1.83
N GLN A 134 26.60 24.31 -1.83
CA GLN A 134 28.05 24.28 -1.93
C GLN A 134 28.54 24.81 -3.28
N GLU A 135 27.84 24.45 -4.36
CA GLU A 135 28.18 24.91 -5.70
C GLU A 135 27.93 26.42 -5.86
N GLU A 136 26.82 26.94 -5.32
CA GLU A 136 26.55 28.38 -5.28
C GLU A 136 27.60 29.15 -4.47
N LYS A 137 27.99 28.63 -3.31
CA LYS A 137 29.07 29.22 -2.49
C LYS A 137 30.38 29.31 -3.29
N ASP A 138 30.77 28.24 -3.98
CA ASP A 138 32.00 28.23 -4.77
C ASP A 138 31.94 29.21 -5.95
N GLN A 139 30.79 29.32 -6.61
CA GLN A 139 30.57 30.33 -7.65
C GLN A 139 30.70 31.76 -7.11
N LEU A 140 30.12 32.03 -5.95
CA LEU A 140 30.22 33.34 -5.27
C LEU A 140 31.66 33.67 -4.89
N LEU A 141 32.40 32.72 -4.31
CA LEU A 141 33.80 32.89 -3.95
C LEU A 141 34.66 33.23 -5.17
N ARG A 142 34.51 32.48 -6.27
CA ARG A 142 35.20 32.79 -7.54
C ARG A 142 34.84 34.17 -8.09
N ARG A 143 33.60 34.64 -7.90
CA ARG A 143 33.17 35.98 -8.32
C ARG A 143 33.81 37.06 -7.45
N VAL A 144 33.88 36.85 -6.13
CA VAL A 144 34.55 37.75 -5.19
C VAL A 144 36.04 37.85 -5.49
N GLU A 145 36.73 36.73 -5.74
CA GLU A 145 38.15 36.75 -6.11
C GLU A 145 38.42 37.51 -7.40
N ARG A 146 37.57 37.33 -8.43
CA ARG A 146 37.67 38.09 -9.68
C ARG A 146 37.51 39.59 -9.45
N MET A 147 36.56 39.99 -8.59
CA MET A 147 36.36 41.40 -8.24
C MET A 147 37.54 41.96 -7.43
N LYS A 148 38.04 41.23 -6.42
CA LYS A 148 39.22 41.61 -5.64
C LYS A 148 40.44 41.82 -6.52
N LYS A 149 40.72 40.89 -7.46
CA LYS A 149 41.80 41.08 -8.44
C LYS A 149 41.59 42.39 -9.21
N LYS A 150 40.43 42.60 -9.84
CA LYS A 150 40.14 43.84 -10.61
C LYS A 150 40.34 45.13 -9.81
N VAL A 151 39.99 45.15 -8.53
CA VAL A 151 40.19 46.31 -7.65
C VAL A 151 41.68 46.49 -7.32
N SER A 152 42.41 45.41 -7.07
CA SER A 152 43.86 45.46 -6.84
C SER A 152 44.68 45.93 -8.05
N TRP A 153 44.18 45.76 -9.28
CA TRP A 153 44.83 46.28 -10.49
C TRP A 153 44.51 47.76 -10.77
N LYS A 154 43.58 48.36 -10.02
CA LYS A 154 43.11 49.74 -10.19
C LYS A 154 43.68 50.72 -9.16
N ILE A 155 44.51 50.23 -8.23
CA ILE A 155 45.30 51.00 -7.25
C ILE A 155 46.75 50.92 -7.70
#